data_AF-A0A1F2X1X0-F1
#
_entry.id   AF-A0A1F2X1X0-F1
#
_cell.length_a   1.000
_cell.length_b   1.000
_cell.length_c   1.000
_cell.angle_alpha   90.00
_cell.angle_beta   90.00
_cell.angle_gamma   90.00
#
_symmetry.space_group_name_H-M   'P 1'
#
loop_
_entity.id
_entity.type
_entity.pdbx_description
1 polymer ?
#
loop_
_entity_poly.entity_id
_entity_poly.type
_entity_poly.pdbx_seq_one_letter_code
_entity_poly.pdbx_strand_id
1 'polypeptide(L)'
;MILTDGTHLVSTASLEELHTFAARIGLSLWWFQDHRVPHYDLFGRKPGLAEQAGAKVVTRRDLVIHWRQGFLAQRCPACGTAWYRLNTTERLNHLGPNCRRIQRDRRYGLVRT
;
A
#
# COMPACT_ATOMS: atom_id res chain seq x y z
N MET A 1 -0.09 5.56 8.68
CA MET A 1 0.70 6.82 8.75
C MET A 1 1.08 7.21 7.33
N ILE A 2 0.95 8.50 7.00
CA ILE A 2 1.30 9.05 5.69
C ILE A 2 2.72 9.63 5.72
N LEU A 3 3.53 9.26 4.73
CA LEU A 3 4.90 9.71 4.56
C LEU A 3 5.08 10.41 3.21
N THR A 4 6.00 11.36 3.16
CA THR A 4 6.42 11.99 1.90
C THR A 4 7.91 12.33 1.87
N ASP A 5 8.55 12.18 0.71
CA ASP A 5 9.91 12.68 0.43
C ASP A 5 9.91 14.00 -0.35
N GLY A 6 8.74 14.64 -0.47
CA GLY A 6 8.52 15.83 -1.28
C GLY A 6 8.24 15.55 -2.77
N THR A 7 8.28 14.29 -3.21
CA THR A 7 7.89 13.89 -4.57
C THR A 7 6.87 12.76 -4.58
N HIS A 8 6.92 11.87 -3.60
CA HIS A 8 6.03 10.73 -3.46
C HIS A 8 5.25 10.85 -2.17
N LEU A 9 4.01 10.39 -2.18
CA LEU A 9 3.14 10.26 -1.01
C LEU A 9 2.75 8.80 -0.84
N VAL A 10 3.03 8.24 0.34
CA VAL A 10 2.81 6.82 0.63
C VAL A 10 2.13 6.62 1.97
N SER A 11 1.39 5.53 2.11
CA SER A 11 0.88 5.05 3.40
C SER A 11 1.70 3.86 3.88
N THR A 12 1.95 3.80 5.18
CA THR A 12 2.52 2.62 5.85
C THR A 12 1.46 1.66 6.38
N ALA A 13 0.16 1.98 6.25
CA ALA A 13 -0.93 1.24 6.89
C ALA A 13 -1.86 0.58 5.86
N SER A 14 -2.41 1.35 4.92
CA SER A 14 -3.35 0.82 3.93
C SER A 14 -3.50 1.74 2.72
N LEU A 15 -3.97 1.16 1.62
CA LEU A 15 -4.30 1.90 0.41
C LEU A 15 -5.50 2.86 0.63
N GLU A 16 -6.45 2.47 1.47
CA GLU A 16 -7.59 3.31 1.85
C GLU A 16 -7.15 4.57 2.61
N GLU A 17 -6.20 4.45 3.54
CA GLU A 17 -5.61 5.60 4.24
C GLU A 17 -4.95 6.56 3.23
N LEU A 18 -4.22 6.00 2.25
CA LEU A 18 -3.57 6.77 1.20
C LEU A 18 -4.57 7.54 0.32
N HIS A 19 -5.62 6.88 -0.18
CA HIS A 19 -6.63 7.53 -1.01
C HIS A 19 -7.42 8.58 -0.24
N THR A 20 -7.81 8.28 0.99
CA THR A 20 -8.52 9.23 1.87
C THR A 20 -7.69 10.48 2.10
N PHE A 21 -6.40 10.32 2.38
CA PHE A 21 -5.50 11.45 2.56
C PHE A 21 -5.31 12.23 1.26
N ALA A 22 -5.10 11.53 0.14
CA ALA A 22 -4.89 12.13 -1.18
C ALA A 22 -6.10 12.98 -1.63
N ALA A 23 -7.31 12.46 -1.44
CA ALA A 23 -8.55 13.19 -1.71
C ALA A 23 -8.64 14.47 -0.85
N ARG A 24 -8.28 14.38 0.43
CA ARG A 24 -8.30 15.53 1.35
C ARG A 24 -7.37 16.67 0.94
N ILE A 25 -6.21 16.36 0.33
CA ILE A 25 -5.28 17.39 -0.21
C ILE A 25 -5.51 17.68 -1.71
N GLY A 26 -6.61 17.16 -2.27
CA GLY A 26 -7.06 17.39 -3.64
C GLY A 26 -6.13 16.80 -4.70
N LEU A 27 -5.52 15.65 -4.47
CA LEU A 27 -4.77 14.92 -5.50
C LEU A 27 -5.74 14.20 -6.45
N SER A 28 -5.39 14.21 -7.74
CA SER A 28 -6.13 13.46 -8.76
C SER A 28 -5.78 11.98 -8.71
N LEU A 29 -6.77 11.09 -8.91
CA LEU A 29 -6.53 9.66 -9.09
C LEU A 29 -5.58 9.35 -10.25
N TRP A 30 -5.44 10.25 -11.23
CA TRP A 30 -4.51 10.04 -12.35
C TRP A 30 -3.04 10.10 -11.94
N TRP A 31 -2.72 10.67 -10.77
CA TRP A 31 -1.36 10.70 -10.22
C TRP A 31 -1.08 9.51 -9.30
N PHE A 32 -2.03 8.59 -9.19
CA PHE A 32 -1.85 7.35 -8.43
C PHE A 32 -1.05 6.35 -9.26
N GLN A 33 0.03 5.85 -8.67
CA GLN A 33 0.89 4.82 -9.23
C GLN A 33 0.64 3.49 -8.53
N ASP A 34 -0.17 2.62 -9.15
CA ASP A 34 -0.43 1.27 -8.67
C ASP A 34 0.70 0.32 -9.09
N HIS A 35 1.82 0.42 -8.38
CA HIS A 35 3.02 -0.37 -8.61
C HIS A 35 3.34 -1.25 -7.40
N ARG A 36 4.56 -1.80 -7.33
CA ARG A 36 5.06 -2.58 -6.18
C ARG A 36 4.83 -1.87 -4.84
N VAL A 37 4.93 -0.55 -4.85
CA VAL A 37 4.55 0.30 -3.72
C VAL A 37 3.55 1.32 -4.26
N PRO A 38 2.25 1.20 -3.92
CA PRO A 38 1.25 2.19 -4.26
C PRO A 38 1.60 3.55 -3.65
N HIS A 39 1.64 4.56 -4.50
CA HIS A 39 1.97 5.92 -4.09
C HIS A 39 1.27 6.93 -4.99
N TYR A 40 1.20 8.18 -4.53
CA TYR A 40 0.88 9.31 -5.40
C TYR A 40 2.13 10.10 -5.72
N ASP A 41 2.23 10.55 -6.95
CA ASP A 41 3.21 11.57 -7.32
C ASP A 41 2.73 12.96 -6.89
N LEU A 42 3.64 13.74 -6.32
CA LEU A 42 3.43 15.09 -5.85
C LEU A 42 4.19 16.07 -6.73
N PHE A 43 3.49 17.10 -7.19
CA PHE A 43 4.06 18.16 -8.02
C PHE A 43 3.67 19.54 -7.53
N GLY A 44 4.49 20.54 -7.86
CA GLY A 44 4.23 21.95 -7.55
C GLY A 44 4.08 22.20 -6.06
N ARG A 45 2.90 22.70 -5.63
CA ARG A 45 2.62 23.06 -4.23
C ARG A 45 2.16 21.88 -3.35
N LYS A 46 1.95 20.70 -3.94
CA LYS A 46 1.36 19.53 -3.26
C LYS A 46 2.23 18.97 -2.13
N PRO A 47 3.57 18.96 -2.21
CA PRO A 47 4.41 18.58 -1.07
C PRO A 47 4.13 19.41 0.19
N GLY A 48 4.05 20.74 0.05
CA GLY A 48 3.75 21.63 1.17
C GLY A 48 2.34 21.42 1.73
N LEU A 49 1.35 21.15 0.86
CA LEU A 49 -0.01 20.80 1.30
C LEU A 49 -0.06 19.47 2.04
N ALA A 50 0.72 18.47 1.60
CA ALA A 50 0.82 17.19 2.27
C ALA A 50 1.41 17.35 3.68
N GLU A 51 2.52 18.08 3.81
CA GLU A 51 3.14 18.39 5.11
C GLU A 51 2.18 19.13 6.05
N GLN A 52 1.52 20.19 5.55
CA GLN A 52 0.51 20.94 6.32
C GLN A 52 -0.69 20.08 6.74
N ALA A 53 -1.07 19.09 5.93
CA ALA A 53 -2.13 18.14 6.25
C ALA A 53 -1.68 17.01 7.19
N GLY A 54 -0.42 17.00 7.65
CA GLY A 54 0.12 16.04 8.60
C GLY A 54 0.84 14.84 7.96
N ALA A 55 1.23 14.91 6.70
CA ALA A 55 2.17 13.95 6.13
C ALA A 55 3.55 14.14 6.77
N LYS A 56 4.17 13.06 7.23
CA LYS A 56 5.51 13.12 7.80
C LYS A 56 6.53 13.24 6.67
N VAL A 57 7.28 14.34 6.65
CA VAL A 57 8.40 14.53 5.74
C VAL A 57 9.54 13.60 6.18
N VAL A 58 10.01 12.77 5.26
CA VAL A 58 11.09 11.81 5.48
C VAL A 58 12.07 11.86 4.31
N THR A 59 13.28 11.33 4.50
CA THR A 59 14.21 11.24 3.38
C THR A 59 13.78 10.13 2.41
N ARG A 60 14.24 10.19 1.16
CA ARG A 60 14.10 9.07 0.21
C ARG A 60 14.60 7.74 0.78
N ARG A 61 15.67 7.79 1.59
CA ARG A 61 16.24 6.60 2.23
C ARG A 61 15.26 5.99 3.23
N ASP A 62 14.61 6.81 4.03
CA ASP A 62 13.57 6.39 4.98
C ASP A 62 12.34 5.85 4.24
N LEU A 63 11.95 6.49 3.14
CA LEU A 63 10.85 6.03 2.31
C LEU A 63 11.12 4.61 1.78
N VAL A 64 12.32 4.35 1.27
CA VAL A 64 12.74 3.00 0.81
C VAL A 64 12.78 1.99 1.94
N ILE A 65 13.19 2.38 3.15
CA ILE A 65 13.13 1.51 4.34
C ILE A 65 11.67 1.14 4.63
N HIS A 66 10.78 2.13 4.66
CA HIS A 66 9.36 1.90 4.88
C HIS A 66 8.69 1.13 3.73
N TRP A 67 9.17 1.24 2.50
CA TRP A 67 8.70 0.42 1.37
C TRP A 67 9.10 -1.04 1.50
N ARG A 68 10.32 -1.30 1.95
CA ARG A 68 10.81 -2.66 2.23
C ARG A 68 10.08 -3.27 3.44
N GLN A 69 9.64 -2.44 4.37
CA GLN A 69 8.93 -2.84 5.58
C GLN A 69 7.40 -2.83 5.45
N GLY A 70 6.84 -2.10 4.48
CA GLY A 70 5.43 -1.65 4.46
C GLY A 70 4.50 -2.42 3.52
N PHE A 71 5.00 -3.39 2.76
CA PHE A 71 4.16 -4.46 2.17
C PHE A 71 4.38 -5.79 2.87
N LEU A 72 4.54 -5.69 4.18
CA LEU A 72 4.67 -6.82 5.05
C LEU A 72 3.42 -6.80 5.97
N ALA A 73 2.63 -7.89 5.91
CA ALA A 73 1.58 -8.36 6.82
C ALA A 73 0.19 -7.78 6.65
N GLN A 74 -0.58 -8.45 5.81
CA GLN A 74 -1.84 -8.99 6.33
C GLN A 74 -1.55 -10.42 6.82
N ARG A 75 -1.75 -10.67 8.12
CA ARG A 75 -1.77 -12.03 8.67
C ARG A 75 -2.91 -12.80 8.01
N CYS A 76 -2.68 -14.04 7.60
CA CYS A 76 -3.77 -14.92 7.22
C CYS A 76 -4.72 -15.05 8.43
N PRO A 77 -6.00 -14.67 8.32
CA PRO A 77 -6.95 -14.76 9.43
C PRO A 77 -7.21 -16.20 9.88
N ALA A 78 -6.84 -17.21 9.07
CA ALA A 78 -7.03 -18.62 9.37
C ALA A 78 -5.88 -19.28 10.15
N CYS A 79 -4.63 -18.83 10.01
CA CYS A 79 -3.48 -19.53 10.63
C CYS A 79 -2.40 -18.61 11.22
N GLY A 80 -2.45 -17.29 11.00
CA GLY A 80 -1.56 -16.34 11.65
C GLY A 80 -0.06 -16.45 11.34
N THR A 81 0.38 -17.37 10.47
CA THR A 81 1.81 -17.67 10.27
C THR A 81 2.24 -17.50 8.80
N ALA A 82 2.98 -16.41 8.59
CA ALA A 82 3.87 -16.07 7.47
C ALA A 82 3.28 -15.49 6.16
N TRP A 83 4.12 -14.65 5.53
CA TRP A 83 3.83 -13.44 4.75
C TRP A 83 3.78 -13.68 3.23
N TYR A 84 3.12 -12.79 2.48
CA TYR A 84 3.27 -12.68 1.02
C TYR A 84 4.11 -11.44 0.66
N ARG A 85 5.09 -11.62 -0.21
CA ARG A 85 5.76 -10.53 -0.93
C ARG A 85 5.10 -10.42 -2.30
N LEU A 86 4.41 -9.32 -2.59
CA LEU A 86 4.01 -8.99 -3.96
C LEU A 86 5.06 -8.07 -4.56
N ASN A 87 6.04 -8.65 -5.24
CA ASN A 87 6.78 -7.94 -6.24
C ASN A 87 6.69 -8.68 -7.57
N THR A 88 6.01 -8.03 -8.52
CA THR A 88 6.06 -8.15 -9.98
C THR A 88 6.87 -9.33 -10.52
N THR A 89 6.16 -10.15 -11.32
CA THR A 89 6.60 -11.29 -12.12
C THR A 89 6.98 -12.56 -11.35
N GLU A 90 6.10 -13.56 -11.52
CA GLU A 90 6.28 -15.02 -11.34
C GLU A 90 5.84 -15.67 -10.00
N ARG A 91 4.79 -16.50 -10.15
CA ARG A 91 4.39 -17.67 -9.37
C ARG A 91 4.02 -17.49 -7.88
N LEU A 92 2.74 -17.76 -7.60
CA LEU A 92 2.24 -18.16 -6.28
C LEU A 92 2.92 -19.48 -5.85
N ASN A 93 4.07 -19.41 -5.18
CA ASN A 93 4.65 -20.58 -4.53
C ASN A 93 4.11 -20.67 -3.09
N HIS A 94 3.13 -21.55 -2.90
CA HIS A 94 2.72 -22.04 -1.58
C HIS A 94 3.92 -22.73 -0.93
N LEU A 95 4.43 -22.21 0.20
CA LEU A 95 5.46 -22.88 1.00
C LEU A 95 5.06 -22.90 2.49
N GLY A 96 3.88 -23.46 2.76
CA GLY A 96 3.45 -23.79 4.12
C GLY A 96 2.65 -25.09 4.09
N PRO A 97 3.00 -26.10 4.90
CA PRO A 97 2.37 -27.44 4.84
C PRO A 97 0.88 -27.48 5.22
N ASN A 98 0.31 -26.37 5.76
CA ASN A 98 -1.00 -26.37 6.39
C ASN A 98 -2.05 -25.42 5.78
N CYS A 99 -1.77 -24.72 4.68
CA CYS A 99 -2.74 -23.78 4.08
C CYS A 99 -3.60 -24.51 3.03
N ARG A 100 -4.82 -24.95 3.40
CA ARG A 100 -5.74 -25.56 2.43
C ARG A 100 -6.16 -24.52 1.39
N ARG A 101 -6.02 -24.96 0.14
CA ARG A 101 -6.27 -24.27 -1.13
C ARG A 101 -7.64 -23.54 -1.12
N ILE A 102 -7.66 -22.21 -0.98
CA ILE A 102 -8.82 -21.42 -1.38
C ILE A 102 -8.77 -21.35 -2.91
N GLN A 103 -9.58 -22.17 -3.58
CA GLN A 103 -9.76 -22.05 -5.02
C GLN A 103 -10.44 -20.71 -5.32
N ARG A 104 -9.93 -20.01 -6.34
CA ARG A 104 -10.47 -18.78 -6.90
C ARG A 104 -11.96 -18.93 -7.17
N ASP A 105 -12.78 -18.06 -6.59
CA ASP A 105 -14.06 -17.73 -7.20
C ASP A 105 -13.92 -16.42 -7.99
N ARG A 106 -14.01 -16.54 -9.31
CA ARG A 106 -14.07 -15.43 -10.26
C ARG A 106 -15.54 -15.11 -10.46
N ARG A 107 -16.11 -14.23 -9.66
CA ARG A 107 -17.21 -13.32 -10.01
C ARG A 107 -17.80 -12.74 -8.72
N TYR A 108 -17.69 -11.42 -8.56
CA TYR A 108 -18.53 -10.58 -7.69
C TYR A 108 -18.74 -11.06 -6.23
N GLY A 109 -17.88 -10.58 -5.33
CA GLY A 109 -17.92 -10.94 -3.92
C GLY A 109 -18.88 -10.12 -3.05
N LEU A 110 -19.63 -10.84 -2.22
CA LEU A 110 -20.31 -10.48 -0.96
C LEU A 110 -21.81 -10.13 -1.04
N VAL A 111 -22.65 -11.17 -0.92
CA VAL A 111 -23.74 -11.13 0.06
C VAL A 111 -23.53 -12.29 1.03
N ARG A 112 -23.43 -11.93 2.32
CA ARG A 112 -23.40 -12.86 3.45
C ARG A 112 -24.78 -13.49 3.63
N THR A 113 -24.82 -14.80 3.78
CA THR A 113 -25.24 -15.50 5.01
C THR A 113 -24.66 -16.91 4.97
#